data_AF-A0A963TNJ3-F1
#
_entry.id   AF-A0A963TNJ3-F1
#
_cell.length_a   1.000
_cell.length_b   1.000
_cell.length_c   1.000
_cell.angle_alpha   90.00
_cell.angle_beta   90.00
_cell.angle_gamma   90.00
#
_symmetry.space_group_name_H-M   'P 1'
#
loop_
_entity.id
_entity.type
_entity.pdbx_description
1 polymer ?
#
loop_
_entity_poly.entity_id
_entity_poly.type
_entity_poly.pdbx_seq_one_letter_code
_entity_poly.pdbx_strand_id
1 'polypeptide(L)'
;MSLPEIAALADIPVLADTLPALDKAAADAARDRQNSLTKPPGSLGRLEQLAEFMAGWRGTARPEIWRAQALVFAGNHGVCAQGVNPYPQEVTAQMVANFERGGAAINQLCAVNGADLTVIALELGRPTGDFTEGPAMSETDCLDAFWQGASAVDDGADVLILGEMGIGNSTVAAALASACFGGPVAEWVGP
;
A
#
# COMPACT_ATOMS: atom_id res chain seq x y z
N MET A 1 2.34 -13.15 13.41
CA MET A 1 3.72 -12.98 13.95
C MET A 1 3.66 -11.70 14.78
N SER A 2 4.12 -11.64 16.04
CA SER A 2 4.06 -10.38 16.78
C SER A 2 5.07 -9.41 16.17
N LEU A 3 4.60 -8.29 15.63
CA LEU A 3 5.48 -7.21 15.17
C LEU A 3 6.33 -6.73 16.37
N PRO A 4 7.64 -6.53 16.19
CA PRO A 4 8.48 -5.96 17.24
C PRO A 4 7.96 -4.55 17.60
N GLU A 5 8.09 -4.17 18.86
CA GLU A 5 7.68 -2.83 19.32
C GLU A 5 8.63 -1.78 18.72
N ILE A 6 8.07 -0.82 17.99
CA ILE A 6 8.74 0.31 17.34
C ILE A 6 8.39 1.52 18.19
N ALA A 7 9.37 2.06 18.89
CA ALA A 7 9.19 3.19 19.80
C ALA A 7 9.70 4.51 19.20
N ALA A 8 10.57 4.43 18.19
CA ALA A 8 11.12 5.56 17.45
C ALA A 8 11.19 5.25 15.94
N LEU A 9 11.18 6.29 15.09
CA LEU A 9 11.36 6.09 13.64
C LEU A 9 12.73 5.49 13.30
N ALA A 10 13.73 5.70 14.18
CA ALA A 10 15.06 5.12 14.07
C ALA A 10 15.06 3.58 14.19
N ASP A 11 14.01 2.98 14.74
CA ASP A 11 13.89 1.53 14.88
C ASP A 11 13.42 0.86 13.56
N ILE A 12 12.74 1.61 12.69
CA ILE A 12 12.15 1.07 11.45
C ILE A 12 13.19 0.43 10.53
N PRO A 13 14.36 1.04 10.24
CA PRO A 13 15.36 0.42 9.37
C PRO A 13 15.85 -0.94 9.88
N VAL A 14 15.91 -1.13 11.21
CA VAL A 14 16.38 -2.38 11.84
C VAL A 14 15.39 -3.52 11.62
N LEU A 15 14.11 -3.22 11.39
CA LEU A 15 13.10 -4.24 11.08
C LEU A 15 13.45 -5.03 9.81
N ALA A 16 14.09 -4.37 8.83
CA ALA A 16 14.49 -4.98 7.58
C ALA A 16 15.40 -6.21 7.80
N ASP A 17 16.21 -6.20 8.87
CA ASP A 17 17.10 -7.31 9.22
C ASP A 17 16.35 -8.55 9.73
N THR A 18 15.08 -8.38 10.11
CA THR A 18 14.23 -9.42 10.70
C THR A 18 13.06 -9.85 9.81
N LEU A 19 12.92 -9.23 8.63
CA LEU A 19 11.86 -9.59 7.69
C LEU A 19 12.02 -11.03 7.19
N PRO A 20 10.89 -11.75 6.96
CA PRO A 20 10.94 -13.09 6.41
C PRO A 20 11.58 -13.07 5.02
N ALA A 21 12.37 -14.11 4.74
CA ALA A 21 12.93 -14.34 3.41
C ALA A 21 11.95 -15.17 2.56
N LEU A 22 11.97 -14.95 1.26
CA LEU A 22 11.28 -15.78 0.28
C LEU A 22 11.67 -17.25 0.43
N ASP A 23 10.69 -18.17 0.47
CA ASP A 23 10.93 -19.61 0.38
C ASP A 23 11.33 -19.98 -1.06
N LYS A 24 12.63 -20.08 -1.29
CA LYS A 24 13.18 -20.46 -2.60
C LYS A 24 12.76 -21.86 -3.03
N ALA A 25 12.65 -22.81 -2.10
CA ALA A 25 12.29 -24.19 -2.43
C ALA A 25 10.83 -24.27 -2.93
N ALA A 26 9.93 -23.52 -2.30
CA ALA A 26 8.54 -23.41 -2.77
C ALA A 26 8.45 -22.72 -4.15
N ALA A 27 9.20 -21.64 -4.36
CA ALA A 27 9.25 -20.94 -5.65
C ALA A 27 9.81 -21.84 -6.77
N ASP A 28 10.89 -22.59 -6.50
CA ASP A 28 11.50 -23.52 -7.46
C ASP A 28 10.56 -24.70 -7.77
N ALA A 29 9.89 -25.25 -6.76
CA ALA A 29 8.89 -26.29 -6.96
C ALA A 29 7.69 -25.80 -7.79
N ALA A 30 7.28 -24.54 -7.64
CA ALA A 30 6.27 -23.94 -8.50
C ALA A 30 6.77 -23.76 -9.94
N ARG A 31 8.02 -23.36 -10.14
CA ARG A 31 8.66 -23.26 -11.47
C ARG A 31 8.72 -24.62 -12.17
N ASP A 32 9.19 -25.66 -11.48
CA ASP A 32 9.25 -27.02 -12.00
C ASP A 32 7.87 -27.52 -12.40
N ARG A 33 6.87 -27.23 -11.56
CA ARG A 33 5.49 -27.51 -11.88
C ARG A 33 5.06 -26.81 -13.17
N GLN A 34 5.31 -25.50 -13.31
CA GLN A 34 4.95 -24.75 -14.52
C GLN A 34 5.59 -25.34 -15.78
N ASN A 35 6.81 -25.84 -15.68
CA ASN A 35 7.52 -26.49 -16.79
C ASN A 35 6.97 -27.89 -17.13
N SER A 36 6.29 -28.55 -16.19
CA SER A 36 5.64 -29.86 -16.42
C SER A 36 4.24 -29.78 -17.03
N LEU A 37 3.62 -28.60 -17.05
CA LEU A 37 2.26 -28.42 -17.56
C LEU A 37 2.21 -28.55 -19.09
N THR A 38 1.05 -28.94 -19.62
CA THR A 38 0.79 -29.05 -21.06
C THR A 38 0.67 -27.66 -21.72
N LYS A 39 1.81 -26.98 -21.83
CA LYS A 39 1.97 -25.67 -22.46
C LYS A 39 3.43 -25.55 -22.95
N PRO A 40 3.72 -24.79 -24.02
CA PRO A 40 5.10 -24.46 -24.34
C PRO A 40 5.76 -23.74 -23.14
N PRO A 41 7.02 -24.05 -22.77
CA PRO A 41 7.71 -23.38 -21.68
C PRO A 41 7.65 -21.85 -21.81
N GLY A 42 7.28 -21.16 -20.73
CA GLY A 42 7.18 -19.70 -20.69
C GLY A 42 6.00 -19.07 -21.46
N SER A 43 5.13 -19.86 -22.08
CA SER A 43 4.02 -19.33 -22.91
C SER A 43 2.99 -18.48 -22.17
N LEU A 44 2.91 -18.57 -20.83
CA LEU A 44 2.03 -17.71 -20.02
C LEU A 44 2.74 -16.46 -19.47
N GLY A 45 4.03 -16.28 -19.76
CA GLY A 45 4.81 -15.08 -19.44
C GLY A 45 4.71 -14.68 -17.96
N ARG A 46 4.23 -13.45 -17.70
CA ARG A 46 4.14 -12.86 -16.36
C ARG A 46 3.26 -13.67 -15.40
N LEU A 47 2.28 -14.43 -15.90
CA LEU A 47 1.45 -15.28 -15.05
C LEU A 47 2.27 -16.40 -14.38
N GLU A 48 3.29 -16.93 -15.06
CA GLU A 48 4.19 -17.93 -14.48
C GLU A 48 5.03 -17.32 -13.36
N GLN A 49 5.56 -16.12 -13.60
CA GLN A 49 6.35 -15.36 -12.64
C GLN A 49 5.56 -14.99 -11.38
N LEU A 50 4.28 -14.61 -11.53
CA LEU A 50 3.40 -14.31 -10.40
C LEU A 50 3.10 -15.56 -9.57
N ALA A 51 2.89 -16.71 -10.21
CA ALA A 51 2.67 -17.97 -9.50
C ALA A 51 3.91 -18.39 -8.70
N GLU A 52 5.11 -18.24 -9.26
CA GLU A 52 6.39 -18.51 -8.57
C GLU A 52 6.63 -17.55 -7.41
N PHE A 53 6.39 -16.24 -7.62
CA PHE A 53 6.49 -15.22 -6.57
C PHE A 53 5.56 -15.53 -5.40
N MET A 54 4.30 -15.82 -5.69
CA MET A 54 3.32 -16.14 -4.66
C MET A 54 3.67 -17.45 -3.95
N ALA A 55 4.16 -18.46 -4.66
CA ALA A 55 4.58 -19.73 -4.07
C ALA A 55 5.68 -19.54 -3.02
N GLY A 56 6.68 -18.71 -3.33
CA GLY A 56 7.78 -18.45 -2.40
C GLY A 56 7.36 -17.64 -1.17
N TRP A 57 6.41 -16.72 -1.28
CA TRP A 57 5.91 -15.99 -0.10
C TRP A 57 4.88 -16.77 0.71
N ARG A 58 4.20 -17.75 0.09
CA ARG A 58 3.22 -18.61 0.76
C ARG A 58 3.80 -19.94 1.25
N GLY A 59 5.06 -20.24 0.94
CA GLY A 59 5.73 -21.49 1.34
C GLY A 59 5.10 -22.74 0.75
N THR A 60 4.47 -22.64 -0.43
CA THR A 60 3.81 -23.77 -1.10
C THR A 60 3.97 -23.70 -2.62
N ALA A 61 4.24 -24.83 -3.27
CA ALA A 61 4.38 -24.92 -4.73
C ALA A 61 3.06 -24.69 -5.51
N ARG A 62 1.93 -24.63 -4.80
CA ARG A 62 0.59 -24.41 -5.36
C ARG A 62 -0.15 -23.38 -4.50
N PRO A 63 0.22 -22.10 -4.60
CA PRO A 63 -0.45 -21.07 -3.83
C PRO A 63 -1.88 -20.86 -4.35
N GLU A 64 -2.78 -20.51 -3.43
CA GLU A 64 -4.18 -20.19 -3.72
C GLU A 64 -4.54 -18.85 -3.09
N ILE A 65 -5.42 -18.10 -3.75
CA ILE A 65 -5.98 -16.85 -3.25
C ILE A 65 -7.43 -17.15 -2.84
N TRP A 66 -7.64 -17.31 -1.53
CA TRP A 66 -8.94 -17.45 -0.89
C TRP A 66 -9.47 -16.11 -0.39
N ARG A 67 -8.57 -15.24 0.08
CA ARG A 67 -8.90 -13.93 0.64
C ARG A 67 -7.97 -12.84 0.13
N ALA A 68 -8.52 -11.94 -0.68
CA ALA A 68 -7.86 -10.70 -1.08
C ALA A 68 -8.35 -9.57 -0.19
N GLN A 69 -7.45 -8.94 0.56
CA GLN A 69 -7.75 -7.79 1.40
C GLN A 69 -7.40 -6.51 0.64
N ALA A 70 -8.31 -5.55 0.57
CA ALA A 70 -8.06 -4.22 0.06
C ALA A 70 -8.18 -3.18 1.18
N LEU A 71 -7.12 -2.38 1.37
CA LEU A 71 -7.07 -1.32 2.38
C LEU A 71 -6.88 0.03 1.70
N VAL A 72 -7.80 0.96 1.97
CA VAL A 72 -7.70 2.35 1.50
C VAL A 72 -7.49 3.26 2.70
N PHE A 73 -6.36 3.97 2.74
CA PHE A 73 -6.06 4.93 3.80
C PHE A 73 -6.40 6.35 3.34
N ALA A 74 -7.22 7.06 4.10
CA ALA A 74 -7.67 8.40 3.76
C ALA A 74 -7.14 9.45 4.74
N GLY A 75 -6.56 10.53 4.23
CA GLY A 75 -5.97 11.60 5.04
C GLY A 75 -5.89 12.94 4.29
N ASN A 76 -5.79 14.04 5.04
CA ASN A 76 -5.71 15.40 4.49
C ASN A 76 -4.30 16.00 4.69
N HIS A 77 -3.89 16.86 3.76
CA HIS A 77 -2.50 17.35 3.69
C HIS A 77 -2.43 18.88 3.80
N GLY A 78 -1.60 19.39 4.72
CA GLY A 78 -1.42 20.83 4.94
C GLY A 78 -0.86 21.59 3.74
N VAL A 79 -0.06 20.94 2.90
CA VAL A 79 0.50 21.53 1.67
C VAL A 79 -0.58 22.03 0.69
N CYS A 80 -1.83 21.60 0.84
CA CYS A 80 -2.96 22.15 0.09
C CYS A 80 -3.12 23.67 0.28
N ALA A 81 -2.61 24.24 1.38
CA ALA A 81 -2.57 25.69 1.59
C ALA A 81 -1.79 26.45 0.50
N GLN A 82 -0.84 25.77 -0.17
CA GLN A 82 -0.04 26.32 -1.27
C GLN A 82 -0.72 26.23 -2.64
N GLY A 83 -1.98 25.80 -2.72
CA GLY A 83 -2.75 25.75 -3.97
C GLY A 83 -2.27 24.67 -4.95
N VAL A 84 -1.68 23.58 -4.45
CA VAL A 84 -1.11 22.48 -5.25
C VAL A 84 -2.15 21.58 -5.91
N ASN A 85 -3.43 21.82 -5.68
CA ASN A 85 -4.52 21.05 -6.27
C ASN A 85 -5.78 21.93 -6.46
N PRO A 86 -6.69 21.55 -7.37
CA PRO A 86 -7.87 22.35 -7.69
C PRO A 86 -9.11 22.05 -6.83
N TYR A 87 -9.03 21.15 -5.85
CA TYR A 87 -10.19 20.63 -5.12
C TYR A 87 -10.19 21.06 -3.65
N PRO A 88 -11.36 21.31 -3.03
CA PRO A 88 -11.41 21.59 -1.60
C PRO A 88 -11.09 20.32 -0.79
N GLN A 89 -10.42 20.48 0.36
CA GLN A 89 -10.04 19.34 1.22
C GLN A 89 -11.25 18.54 1.75
N GLU A 90 -12.44 19.15 1.81
CA GLU A 90 -13.70 18.49 2.15
C GLU A 90 -14.05 17.32 1.23
N VAL A 91 -13.50 17.30 -0.01
CA VAL A 91 -13.68 16.19 -0.96
C VAL A 91 -13.17 14.87 -0.40
N THR A 92 -12.11 14.88 0.43
CA THR A 92 -11.60 13.65 1.07
C THR A 92 -12.69 12.99 1.90
N ALA A 93 -13.37 13.75 2.77
CA ALA A 93 -14.44 13.22 3.62
C ALA A 93 -15.67 12.79 2.79
N GLN A 94 -16.00 13.52 1.73
CA GLN A 94 -17.08 13.14 0.81
C GLN A 94 -16.78 11.82 0.09
N MET A 95 -15.53 11.61 -0.34
CA MET A 95 -15.09 10.36 -0.96
C MET A 95 -15.06 9.20 0.02
N VAL A 96 -14.64 9.42 1.28
CA VAL A 96 -14.75 8.41 2.34
C VAL A 96 -16.20 7.97 2.52
N ALA A 97 -17.14 8.91 2.63
CA ALA A 97 -18.57 8.59 2.69
C ALA A 97 -19.07 7.89 1.41
N ASN A 98 -18.48 8.16 0.24
CA ASN A 98 -18.81 7.47 -0.99
C ASN A 98 -18.30 6.02 -0.98
N PHE A 99 -17.09 5.77 -0.48
CA PHE A 99 -16.55 4.41 -0.32
C PHE A 99 -17.40 3.58 0.65
N GLU A 100 -17.79 4.16 1.79
CA GLU A 100 -18.66 3.51 2.79
C GLU A 100 -20.03 3.11 2.21
N ARG A 101 -20.54 3.88 1.25
CA ARG A 101 -21.79 3.60 0.54
C ARG A 101 -21.63 2.66 -0.65
N GLY A 102 -20.41 2.19 -0.95
CA GLY A 102 -20.15 1.31 -2.09
C GLY A 102 -20.09 2.02 -3.45
N GLY A 103 -20.06 3.36 -3.47
CA GLY A 103 -20.28 4.14 -4.70
C GLY A 103 -19.03 4.47 -5.51
N ALA A 104 -17.83 4.12 -5.05
CA ALA A 104 -16.59 4.42 -5.76
C ALA A 104 -16.15 3.30 -6.69
N ALA A 105 -15.24 3.62 -7.62
CA ALA A 105 -14.68 2.65 -8.56
C ALA A 105 -14.03 1.45 -7.86
N ILE A 106 -13.26 1.69 -6.79
CA ILE A 106 -12.60 0.62 -6.02
C ILE A 106 -13.61 -0.35 -5.39
N ASN A 107 -14.78 0.13 -4.94
CA ASN A 107 -15.83 -0.75 -4.43
C ASN A 107 -16.28 -1.76 -5.48
N GLN A 108 -16.47 -1.28 -6.72
CA GLN A 108 -16.92 -2.12 -7.83
C GLN A 108 -15.81 -3.10 -8.27
N LEU A 109 -14.56 -2.63 -8.34
CA LEU A 109 -13.41 -3.47 -8.66
C LEU A 109 -13.19 -4.57 -7.61
N CYS A 110 -13.31 -4.24 -6.32
CA CYS A 110 -13.25 -5.22 -5.25
C CYS A 110 -14.40 -6.24 -5.35
N ALA A 111 -15.63 -5.77 -5.57
CA ALA A 111 -16.79 -6.64 -5.68
C ALA A 111 -16.68 -7.65 -6.83
N VAL A 112 -16.24 -7.22 -8.03
CA VAL A 112 -16.11 -8.14 -9.18
C VAL A 112 -14.95 -9.13 -9.06
N ASN A 113 -13.94 -8.81 -8.25
CA ASN A 113 -12.76 -9.66 -8.02
C ASN A 113 -12.80 -10.43 -6.69
N GLY A 114 -13.86 -10.26 -5.87
CA GLY A 114 -13.98 -10.93 -4.58
C GLY A 114 -12.96 -10.45 -3.53
N ALA A 115 -12.60 -9.17 -3.54
CA ALA A 115 -11.71 -8.58 -2.53
C ALA A 115 -12.50 -7.88 -1.42
N ASP A 116 -12.09 -8.09 -0.17
CA ASP A 116 -12.65 -7.47 1.03
C ASP A 116 -12.08 -6.05 1.18
N LEU A 117 -12.90 -5.02 0.92
CA LEU A 117 -12.48 -3.62 1.01
C LEU A 117 -12.76 -3.02 2.39
N THR A 118 -11.73 -2.46 3.01
CA THR A 118 -11.81 -1.62 4.21
C THR A 118 -11.23 -0.24 3.93
N VAL A 119 -11.91 0.80 4.40
CA VAL A 119 -11.46 2.19 4.33
C VAL A 119 -11.12 2.67 5.73
N ILE A 120 -9.93 3.27 5.88
CA ILE A 120 -9.38 3.70 7.16
C ILE A 120 -9.13 5.20 7.08
N ALA A 121 -9.95 5.96 7.81
CA ALA A 121 -9.84 7.40 7.90
C ALA A 121 -8.82 7.81 8.98
N LEU A 122 -7.69 8.38 8.56
CA LEU A 122 -6.64 8.90 9.42
C LEU A 122 -6.96 10.36 9.76
N GLU A 123 -7.73 10.58 10.83
CA GLU A 123 -8.04 11.90 11.40
C GLU A 123 -8.38 13.01 10.37
N LEU A 124 -9.40 12.79 9.55
CA LEU A 124 -9.74 13.70 8.43
C LEU A 124 -9.97 15.17 8.84
N GLY A 125 -10.34 15.42 10.10
CA GLY A 125 -10.51 16.77 10.66
C GLY A 125 -9.22 17.47 11.10
N ARG A 126 -8.08 16.77 11.11
CA ARG A 126 -6.75 17.26 11.48
C ARG A 126 -5.77 16.96 10.33
N PRO A 127 -5.70 17.82 9.30
CA PRO A 127 -4.71 17.66 8.23
C PRO A 127 -3.29 17.66 8.80
N THR A 128 -2.35 17.07 8.05
CA THR A 128 -0.92 17.26 8.36
C THR A 128 -0.55 18.75 8.33
N GLY A 129 0.56 19.11 8.96
CA GLY A 129 1.22 20.40 8.74
C GLY A 129 1.61 20.60 7.27
N ASP A 130 1.76 21.87 6.88
CA ASP A 130 2.33 22.24 5.60
C ASP A 130 3.84 22.01 5.64
N PHE A 131 4.31 21.01 4.88
CA PHE A 131 5.71 20.63 4.91
C PHE A 131 6.65 21.68 4.31
N THR A 132 6.10 22.71 3.64
CA THR A 132 6.88 23.83 3.11
C THR A 132 7.23 24.86 4.19
N GLU A 133 6.52 24.85 5.31
CA GLU A 133 6.72 25.76 6.45
C GLU A 133 7.35 25.07 7.66
N GLY A 134 7.32 23.73 7.72
CA GLY A 134 7.84 22.95 8.83
C GLY A 134 7.66 21.44 8.62
N PRO A 135 7.81 20.60 9.66
CA PRO A 135 7.49 19.18 9.54
C PRO A 135 5.97 18.95 9.35
N ALA A 136 5.60 17.98 8.52
CA ALA A 136 4.19 17.62 8.29
C ALA A 136 3.51 17.03 9.54
N MET A 137 4.26 16.39 10.43
CA MET A 137 3.75 15.75 11.64
C MET A 137 4.88 15.56 12.65
N SER A 138 4.52 15.31 13.92
CA SER A 138 5.49 14.90 14.93
C SER A 138 5.94 13.45 14.70
N GLU A 139 7.04 13.06 15.34
CA GLU A 139 7.49 11.66 15.32
C GLU A 139 6.42 10.72 15.90
N THR A 140 5.77 11.12 17.01
CA THR A 140 4.68 10.37 17.62
C THR A 140 3.51 10.17 16.65
N ASP A 141 3.03 11.24 16.01
CA ASP A 141 1.92 11.12 15.05
C ASP A 141 2.31 10.21 13.85
N CYS A 142 3.57 10.23 13.43
CA CYS A 142 4.06 9.36 12.36
C CYS A 142 4.06 7.88 12.77
N LEU A 143 4.52 7.58 13.99
CA LEU A 143 4.50 6.23 14.55
C LEU A 143 3.07 5.72 14.77
N ASP A 144 2.16 6.59 15.22
CA ASP A 144 0.75 6.26 15.37
C ASP A 144 0.11 5.90 14.01
N ALA A 145 0.42 6.64 12.94
CA ALA A 145 -0.04 6.32 11.60
C ALA A 145 0.57 4.99 11.09
N PHE A 146 1.85 4.74 11.36
CA PHE A 146 2.53 3.49 11.03
C PHE A 146 1.83 2.28 11.67
N TRP A 147 1.51 2.39 12.97
CA TRP A 147 0.84 1.32 13.71
C TRP A 147 -0.61 1.11 13.30
N GLN A 148 -1.33 2.18 12.92
CA GLN A 148 -2.65 2.05 12.32
C GLN A 148 -2.61 1.26 11.00
N GLY A 149 -1.60 1.51 10.16
CA GLY A 149 -1.38 0.74 8.93
C GLY A 149 -1.05 -0.72 9.21
N ALA A 150 -0.10 -0.98 10.10
CA ALA A 150 0.33 -2.33 10.45
C ALA A 150 -0.79 -3.16 11.08
N SER A 151 -1.58 -2.56 11.98
CA SER A 151 -2.69 -3.23 12.68
C SER A 151 -3.90 -3.50 11.78
N ALA A 152 -3.97 -2.85 10.62
CA ALA A 152 -5.05 -3.05 9.66
C ALA A 152 -4.87 -4.30 8.77
N VAL A 153 -3.64 -4.81 8.67
CA VAL A 153 -3.33 -6.01 7.88
C VAL A 153 -3.91 -7.23 8.58
N ASP A 154 -4.68 -8.02 7.86
CA ASP A 154 -5.23 -9.27 8.37
C ASP A 154 -4.24 -10.42 8.12
N ASP A 155 -3.81 -11.10 9.19
CA ASP A 155 -2.88 -12.25 9.13
C ASP A 155 -3.42 -13.41 8.26
N GLY A 156 -4.72 -13.44 7.97
CA GLY A 156 -5.37 -14.40 7.08
C GLY A 156 -5.51 -13.93 5.62
N ALA A 157 -5.01 -12.75 5.25
CA ALA A 157 -5.03 -12.28 3.87
C ALA A 157 -3.97 -13.00 3.03
N ASP A 158 -4.37 -13.50 1.86
CA ASP A 158 -3.46 -14.13 0.90
C ASP A 158 -2.76 -13.10 0.00
N VAL A 159 -3.46 -11.99 -0.24
CA VAL A 159 -3.03 -10.86 -1.06
C VAL A 159 -3.53 -9.59 -0.41
N LEU A 160 -2.65 -8.58 -0.34
CA LEU A 160 -2.98 -7.24 0.11
C LEU A 160 -2.99 -6.28 -1.09
N ILE A 161 -4.06 -5.50 -1.20
CA ILE A 161 -4.23 -4.44 -2.20
C ILE A 161 -4.26 -3.12 -1.42
N LEU A 162 -3.35 -2.21 -1.75
CA LEU A 162 -3.26 -0.92 -1.10
C LEU A 162 -3.83 0.17 -1.99
N GLY A 163 -4.57 1.09 -1.37
CA GLY A 163 -5.05 2.31 -1.98
C GLY A 163 -4.97 3.47 -1.00
N GLU A 164 -5.21 4.66 -1.52
CA GLU A 164 -5.20 5.89 -0.75
C GLU A 164 -6.38 6.78 -1.16
N MET A 165 -6.67 7.79 -0.34
CA MET A 165 -7.47 8.94 -0.73
C MET A 165 -7.01 10.17 0.04
N GLY A 166 -6.55 11.20 -0.66
CA GLY A 166 -6.26 12.47 0.00
C GLY A 166 -6.00 13.60 -0.97
N ILE A 167 -6.71 14.70 -0.78
CA ILE A 167 -6.44 15.91 -1.57
C ILE A 167 -5.00 16.39 -1.33
N GLY A 168 -4.28 16.70 -2.41
CA GLY A 168 -2.88 17.18 -2.39
C GLY A 168 -1.81 16.11 -2.16
N ASN A 169 -2.18 14.83 -2.05
CA ASN A 169 -1.23 13.78 -1.71
C ASN A 169 -0.22 13.44 -2.83
N SER A 170 -0.53 13.71 -4.10
CA SER A 170 0.41 13.54 -5.21
C SER A 170 1.63 14.46 -5.06
N THR A 171 1.45 15.65 -4.49
CA THR A 171 2.55 16.56 -4.13
C THR A 171 3.43 15.95 -3.04
N VAL A 172 2.82 15.32 -2.03
CA VAL A 172 3.54 14.61 -0.96
C VAL A 172 4.32 13.43 -1.54
N ALA A 173 3.69 12.63 -2.40
CA ALA A 173 4.33 11.50 -3.08
C ALA A 173 5.53 11.95 -3.94
N ALA A 174 5.39 13.04 -4.69
CA ALA A 174 6.47 13.61 -5.48
C ALA A 174 7.64 14.10 -4.60
N ALA A 175 7.35 14.78 -3.49
CA ALA A 175 8.35 15.24 -2.54
C ALA A 175 9.11 14.06 -1.91
N LEU A 176 8.40 13.01 -1.47
CA LEU A 176 9.00 11.79 -0.92
C LEU A 176 9.85 11.07 -1.96
N ALA A 177 9.36 10.90 -3.18
CA ALA A 177 10.10 10.24 -4.25
C ALA A 177 11.38 11.00 -4.61
N SER A 178 11.30 12.33 -4.73
CA SER A 178 12.48 13.17 -4.96
C SER A 178 13.49 13.10 -3.80
N ALA A 179 13.02 13.08 -2.55
CA ALA A 179 13.89 12.96 -1.39
C ALA A 179 14.58 11.58 -1.31
N CYS A 180 13.87 10.50 -1.63
CA CYS A 180 14.39 9.13 -1.55
C CYS A 180 15.30 8.75 -2.72
N PHE A 181 14.95 9.19 -3.94
CA PHE A 181 15.61 8.72 -5.17
C PHE A 181 16.45 9.80 -5.87
N GLY A 182 16.34 11.07 -5.45
CA GLY A 182 17.06 12.19 -6.05
C GLY A 182 16.55 12.58 -7.45
N GLY A 183 17.42 13.21 -8.24
CA GLY A 183 17.10 13.65 -9.60
C GLY A 183 16.29 14.95 -9.68
N PRO A 184 15.98 15.43 -10.90
CA PRO A 184 15.21 16.67 -11.10
C PRO A 184 13.78 16.54 -10.56
N VAL A 185 13.34 17.49 -9.72
CA VAL A 185 11.98 17.51 -9.13
C VAL A 185 10.89 17.42 -10.20
N ALA A 186 11.10 18.05 -11.36
CA ALA A 186 10.14 18.04 -12.46
C ALA A 186 9.82 16.64 -13.01
N GLU A 187 10.68 15.64 -12.78
CA GLU A 187 10.41 14.25 -13.19
C GLU A 187 9.47 13.51 -12.21
N TRP A 188 9.30 14.04 -11.00
CA TRP A 188 8.44 13.46 -9.96
C TRP A 188 7.04 14.10 -9.90
N VAL A 189 6.89 15.29 -10.47
CA VAL A 189 5.64 16.07 -10.40
C VAL A 189 4.75 15.75 -11.59
N GLY A 190 3.53 15.28 -11.29
CA GLY A 190 2.48 15.02 -12.27
C GLY A 190 1.59 16.25 -12.54
N PRO A 191 0.56 16.07 -13.40
CA PRO A 191 -0.46 17.10 -13.65
C PRO A 191 -1.30 17.46 -12.43
#